data_AF-A0A6J4N2H0-F1
#
_entry.id   AF-A0A6J4N2H0-F1
#
_cell.length_a   1.000
_cell.length_b   1.000
_cell.length_c   1.000
_cell.angle_alpha   90.00
_cell.angle_beta   90.00
_cell.angle_gamma   90.00
#
_symmetry.space_group_name_H-M   'P 1'
#
loop_
_entity.id
_entity.type
_entity.pdbx_description
1 polymer ?
#
loop_
_entity_poly.entity_id
_entity_poly.type
_entity_poly.pdbx_seq_one_letter_code
_entity_poly.pdbx_strand_id
1 'polypeptide(L)'
;MDVGPAEFLLLLIVAIFVFGPDRLPDVARQAARLVRSARSTLSTARAQISDELGPELGNLDMRDLNPRTLVQKHLLDDLEDDDTDTPQRVGHRPLKSGESAPYDDEAT
;
A
#
# COMPACT_ATOMS: atom_id res chain seq x y z
N MET A 1 19.72 7.69 -19.54
CA MET A 1 18.90 7.60 -20.78
C MET A 1 17.82 8.64 -20.62
N ASP A 2 18.09 9.84 -21.14
CA ASP A 2 17.14 10.94 -21.08
C ASP A 2 16.17 10.78 -22.24
N VAL A 3 14.87 10.77 -21.95
CA VAL A 3 13.84 10.80 -23.00
C VAL A 3 13.76 12.23 -23.49
N GLY A 4 14.35 12.50 -24.64
CA GLY A 4 14.34 13.81 -25.26
C GLY A 4 13.03 14.10 -25.99
N PRO A 5 12.82 15.37 -26.42
CA PRO A 5 11.68 15.73 -27.26
C PRO A 5 11.59 14.91 -28.56
N ALA A 6 12.73 14.49 -29.12
CA ALA A 6 12.79 13.67 -30.33
C ALA A 6 12.27 12.24 -30.08
N GLU A 7 12.65 11.62 -28.96
CA GLU A 7 12.16 10.30 -28.56
C GLU A 7 10.65 10.32 -28.32
N PHE A 8 10.10 11.37 -27.70
CA PHE A 8 8.65 11.54 -27.55
C PHE A 8 7.94 11.63 -28.90
N LEU A 9 8.52 12.35 -29.87
CA LEU A 9 7.95 12.45 -31.23
C LEU A 9 7.94 11.08 -31.92
N LEU A 10 9.01 10.30 -31.78
CA LEU A 10 9.08 8.94 -32.31
C LEU A 10 8.00 8.05 -31.70
N LEU A 11 7.83 8.08 -30.37
CA LEU A 11 6.78 7.32 -29.68
C LEU A 11 5.38 7.73 -30.14
N LEU A 12 5.14 9.02 -30.38
CA LEU A 12 3.87 9.50 -30.90
C LEU A 12 3.59 8.96 -32.31
N ILE A 13 4.60 8.97 -33.19
CA ILE A 13 4.47 8.40 -34.54
C ILE A 13 4.16 6.90 -34.47
N VAL A 14 4.89 6.16 -33.63
CA VAL A 14 4.65 4.71 -33.42
C VAL A 14 3.23 4.47 -32.90
N ALA A 15 2.77 5.25 -31.92
CA ALA A 15 1.42 5.14 -31.39
C ALA A 15 0.36 5.42 -32.46
N ILE A 16 0.54 6.47 -33.28
CA ILE A 16 -0.36 6.77 -34.41
C ILE A 16 -0.38 5.62 -35.42
N PHE A 17 0.77 4.99 -35.70
CA PHE A 17 0.84 3.88 -36.65
C PHE A 17 0.12 2.63 -36.12
N VAL A 18 0.28 2.31 -34.83
CA VAL A 18 -0.33 1.13 -34.20
C VAL A 18 -1.84 1.29 -34.01
N PHE A 19 -2.28 2.44 -33.47
CA PHE A 19 -3.68 2.66 -33.13
C PHE A 19 -4.48 3.35 -34.25
N GLY A 20 -3.81 4.14 -35.10
CA GLY A 20 -4.42 5.02 -36.09
C GLY A 20 -4.64 6.45 -35.55
N PRO A 21 -4.46 7.50 -36.38
CA PRO A 21 -4.61 8.89 -35.96
C PRO A 21 -6.02 9.23 -35.48
N ASP A 22 -7.04 8.55 -36.02
CA ASP A 22 -8.44 8.79 -35.66
C ASP A 22 -8.83 8.11 -34.34
N ARG A 23 -8.18 7.00 -33.96
CA ARG A 23 -8.51 6.23 -32.75
C ARG A 23 -7.77 6.71 -31.52
N LEU A 24 -6.53 7.18 -31.69
CA LEU A 24 -5.70 7.71 -30.61
C LEU A 24 -6.43 8.77 -29.75
N PRO A 25 -7.07 9.82 -30.31
CA PRO A 25 -7.78 10.80 -29.49
C PRO A 25 -8.95 10.19 -28.70
N ASP A 26 -9.65 9.21 -29.26
CA ASP A 26 -10.75 8.54 -28.57
C ASP A 26 -10.27 7.66 -27.42
N VAL A 27 -9.15 6.93 -27.60
CA VAL A 27 -8.51 6.14 -26.53
C VAL A 27 -7.98 7.05 -25.44
N ALA A 28 -7.31 8.15 -25.80
CA ALA A 28 -6.82 9.13 -24.83
C ALA A 28 -7.95 9.76 -24.01
N ARG A 29 -9.07 10.10 -24.66
CA ARG A 29 -10.29 10.59 -23.98
C ARG A 29 -10.85 9.57 -23.00
N GLN A 30 -10.91 8.30 -23.38
CA GLN A 30 -11.39 7.23 -22.49
C GLN A 30 -10.48 7.06 -21.28
N ALA A 31 -9.17 6.99 -21.49
CA ALA A 31 -8.19 6.92 -20.40
C ALA A 31 -8.29 8.14 -19.47
N ALA A 32 -8.40 9.36 -20.04
CA ALA A 32 -8.55 10.58 -19.26
C ALA A 32 -9.82 10.58 -18.40
N ARG A 33 -10.94 10.08 -18.93
CA ARG A 33 -12.20 9.91 -18.17
C ARG A 33 -12.00 8.93 -17.03
N LEU A 34 -11.38 7.77 -17.27
CA LEU A 34 -11.09 6.79 -16.22
C LEU A 34 -10.21 7.37 -15.12
N VAL A 35 -9.14 8.07 -15.49
CA VAL A 35 -8.25 8.73 -14.52
C VAL A 35 -8.99 9.81 -13.73
N ARG A 36 -9.84 10.61 -14.39
CA ARG A 36 -10.63 11.66 -13.72
C ARG A 36 -11.64 11.06 -12.76
N SER A 37 -12.34 10.01 -13.17
CA SER A 37 -13.29 9.27 -12.34
C SER A 37 -12.58 8.63 -11.15
N ALA A 38 -11.46 7.95 -11.36
CA ALA A 38 -10.65 7.37 -10.28
C ALA A 38 -10.21 8.43 -9.28
N ARG A 39 -9.70 9.57 -9.76
CA ARG A 39 -9.32 10.70 -8.90
C ARG A 39 -10.50 11.24 -8.10
N SER A 40 -11.69 11.34 -8.71
CA SER A 40 -12.91 11.75 -8.03
C SER A 40 -13.30 10.77 -6.93
N THR A 41 -13.36 9.47 -7.25
CA THR A 41 -13.72 8.41 -6.30
C THR A 41 -12.76 8.37 -5.11
N LEU A 42 -11.45 8.45 -5.38
CA LEU A 42 -10.42 8.52 -4.33
C LEU A 42 -10.57 9.76 -3.45
N SER A 43 -10.90 10.92 -4.04
CA SER A 43 -11.12 12.16 -3.27
C SER A 43 -12.37 12.09 -2.39
N THR A 44 -13.45 11.48 -2.89
CA THR A 44 -14.69 11.28 -2.14
C THR A 44 -14.50 10.29 -1.00
N ALA A 45 -13.84 9.16 -1.25
CA ALA A 45 -13.53 8.17 -0.22
C ALA A 45 -12.63 8.79 0.88
N ARG A 46 -11.61 9.56 0.49
CA ARG A 46 -10.78 10.31 1.44
C ARG A 46 -11.61 11.28 2.28
N ALA A 47 -12.54 12.01 1.67
CA ALA A 47 -13.41 12.94 2.38
C ALA A 47 -14.30 12.23 3.41
N GLN A 48 -14.89 11.08 3.06
CA GLN A 48 -15.71 10.28 3.98
C GLN A 48 -14.90 9.75 5.16
N ILE A 49 -13.71 9.20 4.90
CA ILE A 49 -12.81 8.70 5.96
C ILE A 49 -12.36 9.85 6.88
N SER A 50 -12.12 11.04 6.32
CA SER A 50 -11.73 12.22 7.09
C SER A 50 -12.87 12.78 7.95
N ASP A 51 -14.12 12.66 7.49
CA ASP A 51 -15.32 13.07 8.23
C ASP A 51 -15.65 12.11 9.39
N GLU A 52 -15.44 10.81 9.20
CA GLU A 52 -15.79 9.77 10.20
C GLU A 52 -14.71 9.56 11.28
N LEU A 53 -13.42 9.73 10.96
CA LEU A 53 -12.32 9.51 11.91
C LEU A 53 -11.85 10.79 12.62
N GLY A 54 -12.35 11.97 12.22
CA GLY A 54 -11.97 13.24 12.82
C GLY A 54 -10.48 13.58 12.69
N PRO A 55 -9.99 14.62 13.40
CA PRO A 55 -8.63 15.17 13.25
C PRO A 55 -7.48 14.22 13.61
N GLU A 56 -7.74 12.97 13.96
CA GLU A 56 -6.73 11.94 14.20
C GLU A 56 -5.92 11.60 12.94
N LEU A 57 -6.49 11.79 11.73
CA LEU A 57 -5.75 11.79 10.45
C LEU A 57 -5.14 13.17 10.09
N GLY A 58 -5.56 14.24 10.76
CA GLY A 58 -5.15 15.63 10.49
C GLY A 58 -3.70 15.94 10.89
N ASN A 59 -3.10 15.09 11.74
CA ASN A 59 -1.68 15.19 12.13
C ASN A 59 -0.74 14.56 11.09
N LEU A 60 -1.25 14.05 9.98
CA LEU A 60 -0.44 13.67 8.82
C LEU A 60 -0.02 14.95 8.08
N ASP A 61 1.28 15.28 8.16
CA ASP A 61 1.86 16.46 7.51
C ASP A 61 1.58 16.44 6.00
N MET A 62 0.65 17.31 5.57
CA MET A 62 0.14 17.41 4.20
C MET A 62 1.24 17.73 3.17
N ARG A 63 2.42 18.17 3.64
CA ARG A 63 3.59 18.49 2.82
C ARG A 63 4.37 17.27 2.32
N ASP A 64 4.21 16.11 2.97
CA ASP A 64 4.90 14.84 2.61
C ASP A 64 3.93 13.75 2.12
N LEU A 65 2.70 14.15 1.76
CA LEU A 65 1.58 13.26 1.47
C LEU A 65 1.67 12.60 0.08
N ASN A 66 2.75 11.87 -0.16
CA ASN A 66 2.77 10.85 -1.19
C ASN A 66 1.89 9.68 -0.69
N PRO A 67 0.83 9.30 -1.40
CA PRO A 67 -0.07 8.22 -0.94
C PRO A 67 0.69 6.89 -0.78
N ARG A 68 1.79 6.72 -1.52
CA ARG A 68 2.67 5.56 -1.44
C ARG A 68 3.47 5.51 -0.14
N THR A 69 3.96 6.65 0.35
CA THR A 69 4.69 6.73 1.62
C THR A 69 3.76 6.63 2.82
N LEU A 70 2.51 7.08 2.67
CA LEU A 70 1.46 6.94 3.70
C LEU A 70 1.06 5.47 3.93
N VAL A 71 0.77 4.76 2.84
CA VAL A 71 0.47 3.31 2.90
C VAL A 71 1.69 2.54 3.37
N GLN A 72 2.89 2.89 2.91
CA GLN A 72 4.13 2.27 3.36
C GLN A 72 4.36 2.47 4.86
N LYS A 73 4.15 3.68 5.39
CA LYS A 73 4.41 3.96 6.80
C LYS A 73 3.35 3.34 7.70
N HIS A 74 2.06 3.35 7.33
CA HIS A 74 1.02 2.67 8.11
C HIS A 74 1.06 1.14 7.99
N LEU A 75 1.44 0.57 6.84
CA LEU A 75 1.63 -0.89 6.75
C LEU A 75 2.94 -1.35 7.40
N LEU A 76 4.01 -0.55 7.35
CA LEU A 76 5.26 -0.89 8.05
C LEU A 76 5.15 -0.68 9.55
N ASP A 77 4.49 0.39 10.03
CA ASP A 77 4.21 0.55 11.46
C ASP A 77 3.32 -0.61 11.97
N ASP A 78 2.28 -1.05 11.23
CA ASP A 78 1.48 -2.24 11.61
C ASP A 78 2.32 -3.54 11.62
N LEU A 79 3.36 -3.65 10.77
CA LEU A 79 4.26 -4.80 10.72
C LEU A 79 5.39 -4.72 11.77
N GLU A 80 5.85 -3.52 12.12
CA GLU A 80 6.87 -3.26 13.13
C GLU A 80 6.27 -3.29 14.56
N ASP A 81 5.00 -2.91 14.73
CA ASP A 81 4.24 -3.12 15.97
C ASP A 81 3.92 -4.62 16.19
N ASP A 82 3.82 -5.43 15.13
CA ASP A 82 3.72 -6.90 15.24
C ASP A 82 5.09 -7.57 15.57
N ASP A 83 6.21 -6.88 15.33
CA ASP A 83 7.57 -7.33 15.69
C ASP A 83 8.04 -6.84 17.08
N THR A 84 7.35 -5.88 17.71
CA THR A 84 7.71 -5.40 19.07
C THR A 84 6.87 -5.99 20.20
N ASP A 85 5.78 -6.70 19.90
CA ASP A 85 5.07 -7.52 20.88
C ASP A 85 5.53 -8.98 20.78
N THR A 86 6.77 -9.26 21.22
CA THR A 86 7.10 -10.62 21.64
C THR A 86 6.42 -10.82 23.00
N PRO A 87 5.30 -11.57 23.11
CA PRO A 87 4.77 -11.91 24.42
C PRO A 87 5.86 -12.71 25.13
N GLN A 88 6.29 -12.25 26.30
CA GLN A 88 7.00 -13.10 27.25
C GLN A 88 6.07 -14.27 27.58
N ARG A 89 6.19 -15.35 26.81
CA ARG A 89 5.64 -16.66 27.14
C ARG A 89 6.35 -17.12 28.40
N VAL A 90 5.74 -16.84 29.54
CA VAL A 90 6.09 -17.44 30.81
C VAL A 90 5.97 -18.94 30.66
N GLY A 91 7.13 -19.60 30.62
CA GLY A 91 7.29 -21.02 30.92
C GLY A 91 6.98 -21.97 29.77
N HIS A 92 7.98 -22.23 28.92
CA HIS A 92 8.36 -23.59 28.55
C HIS A 92 9.86 -23.58 28.26
N ARG A 93 10.64 -23.73 29.33
CA ARG A 93 12.06 -24.04 29.19
C ARG A 93 12.16 -25.39 28.50
N PRO A 94 12.86 -25.52 27.36
CA PRO A 94 13.07 -26.83 26.74
C PRO A 94 13.78 -27.72 27.75
N LEU A 95 13.18 -28.87 28.05
CA LEU A 95 13.75 -29.87 28.95
C LEU A 95 15.12 -30.28 28.38
N LYS A 96 16.17 -30.24 29.21
CA LYS A 96 17.51 -30.67 28.79
C LYS A 96 17.48 -32.19 28.58
N SER A 97 18.27 -32.67 27.62
CA SER A 97 18.35 -34.09 27.29
C SER A 97 18.71 -34.91 28.55
N GLY A 98 17.75 -35.70 29.04
CA GLY A 98 17.85 -36.50 30.28
C GLY A 98 16.94 -36.05 31.42
N GLU A 99 16.25 -34.91 31.30
CA GLU A 99 15.26 -34.46 32.29
C GLU A 99 13.88 -35.06 31.95
N SER A 100 13.36 -35.90 32.85
CA SER A 100 12.03 -36.49 32.70
C SER A 100 10.99 -35.50 33.21
N ALA A 101 9.91 -35.32 32.44
CA ALA A 101 8.82 -34.44 32.83
C ALA A 101 8.21 -34.92 34.17
N PRO A 102 7.77 -33.99 35.05
CA PRO A 102 7.12 -34.36 36.30
C PRO A 102 5.89 -35.21 35.99
N TYR A 103 5.85 -36.44 36.50
CA TYR A 103 4.66 -37.28 36.40
C TYR A 103 3.74 -36.94 37.58
N ASP A 104 2.45 -36.80 37.29
CA ASP A 104 1.41 -36.55 38.29
C ASP A 104 0.72 -37.89 38.59
N ASP A 105 0.90 -38.37 39.81
CA ASP A 105 0.42 -39.68 40.26
C ASP A 105 -1.09 -39.67 40.57
N GLU A 106 -1.74 -38.51 40.48
CA GLU A 106 -3.14 -38.29 40.85
C GLU A 106 -4.13 -38.47 39.68
N ALA A 107 -3.64 -38.83 38.48
CA ALA A 107 -4.47 -39.17 37.34
C ALA A 107 -4.96 -40.64 37.42
N THR A 108 -6.06 -40.90 38.12
CA THR A 108 -6.82 -42.18 38.07
C THR A 108 -8.31 -41.92 37.86
#